data_AF-A0A8D8QXY7-F1
#
_entry.id   AF-A0A8D8QXY7-F1
#
_cell.length_a   1.000
_cell.length_b   1.000
_cell.length_c   1.000
_cell.angle_alpha   90.00
_cell.angle_beta   90.00
_cell.angle_gamma   90.00
#
_symmetry.space_group_name_H-M   'P 1'
#
loop_
_entity.id
_entity.type
_entity.pdbx_description
1 polymer ?
#
loop_
_entity_poly.entity_id
_entity_poly.type
_entity_poly.pdbx_seq_one_letter_code
_entity_poly.pdbx_strand_id
1 'polypeptide(L)'
;MSSDSEHLVDTSFYDNLTLGLIKILEKTPGIQDVELEQRPPCERALLAGWEQRNGCVLPDDLRQFYTSVDGFKLIWNYNYAGEILPVGNMVINSLSGLKKINCLKCQLDPDTPTFQELDNFVKQNSSTKLASTNNNYGPKTKFFELDACQNAGKVCLVYTERQKEELFKLEESSIWFLDRSYCWHFLAENFAKYFRMMLVHLGLPQWQFLFTAMGPTPWAEQMIVLIAPHLLTDNKIPVTSTELDEVINRIDPNIFKPKSKSLKSKKTIRDNEKHAK
;
A
#
# COMPACT_ATOMS: atom_id res chain seq x y z
N MET A 1 31.52 14.31 5.45
CA MET A 1 31.56 13.60 4.15
C MET A 1 30.69 12.34 4.12
N SER A 2 30.34 11.69 5.24
CA SER A 2 29.40 10.54 5.24
C SER A 2 27.92 10.97 5.24
N SER A 3 27.60 12.06 5.95
CA SER A 3 26.24 12.62 6.08
C SER A 3 25.61 13.00 4.74
N ASP A 4 26.36 13.69 3.88
CA ASP A 4 25.80 14.24 2.64
C ASP A 4 25.52 13.14 1.61
N SER A 5 26.28 12.04 1.65
CA SER A 5 26.05 10.90 0.77
C SER A 5 24.87 10.03 1.20
N GLU A 6 24.59 9.95 2.49
CA GLU A 6 23.46 9.19 3.04
C GLU A 6 22.15 9.94 2.74
N HIS A 7 22.14 11.26 2.97
CA HIS A 7 21.02 12.15 2.66
C HIS A 7 20.66 12.17 1.16
N LEU A 8 21.65 12.05 0.26
CA LEU A 8 21.43 11.96 -1.19
C LEU A 8 20.88 10.60 -1.66
N VAL A 9 21.21 9.52 -0.94
CA VAL A 9 20.68 8.18 -1.24
C VAL A 9 19.23 8.08 -0.76
N ASP A 10 18.92 8.63 0.41
CA ASP A 10 17.57 8.60 0.98
C ASP A 10 16.60 9.45 0.14
N THR A 11 17.00 10.66 -0.25
CA THR A 11 16.22 11.49 -1.18
C THR A 11 15.97 10.79 -2.52
N SER A 12 16.98 10.11 -3.10
CA SER A 12 16.80 9.33 -4.33
C SER A 12 15.87 8.12 -4.13
N PHE A 13 15.88 7.47 -2.97
CA PHE A 13 14.97 6.36 -2.68
C PHE A 13 13.52 6.83 -2.64
N TYR A 14 13.23 7.88 -1.89
CA TYR A 14 11.86 8.39 -1.75
C TYR A 14 11.32 9.05 -3.03
N ASP A 15 12.18 9.70 -3.81
CA ASP A 15 11.82 10.16 -5.15
C ASP A 15 11.36 8.99 -6.03
N ASN A 16 12.06 7.87 -5.97
CA ASN A 16 11.70 6.66 -6.73
C ASN A 16 10.45 5.98 -6.17
N LEU A 17 10.33 5.86 -4.84
CA LEU A 17 9.18 5.26 -4.16
C LEU A 17 7.89 6.02 -4.47
N THR A 18 7.95 7.36 -4.44
CA THR A 18 6.82 8.25 -4.71
C THR A 18 6.66 8.61 -6.18
N LEU A 19 7.50 8.06 -7.07
CA LEU A 19 7.50 8.35 -8.51
C LEU A 19 7.60 9.85 -8.83
N GLY A 20 8.34 10.60 -8.02
CA GLY A 20 8.51 12.05 -8.15
C GLY A 20 7.30 12.88 -7.71
N LEU A 21 6.29 12.27 -7.08
CA LEU A 21 5.07 12.95 -6.63
C LEU A 21 5.37 14.18 -5.77
N ILE A 22 6.34 14.10 -4.87
CA ILE A 22 6.70 15.21 -3.96
C ILE A 22 7.03 16.47 -4.78
N LYS A 23 7.84 16.33 -5.84
CA LYS A 23 8.22 17.43 -6.73
C LYS A 23 7.04 17.99 -7.52
N ILE A 24 6.01 17.17 -7.79
CA ILE A 24 4.79 17.61 -8.45
C ILE A 24 3.94 18.41 -7.46
N LEU A 25 3.78 17.92 -6.23
CA LEU A 25 3.03 18.60 -5.17
C LEU A 25 3.64 19.97 -4.86
N GLU A 26 4.95 20.07 -4.67
CA GLU A 26 5.67 21.33 -4.41
C GLU A 26 5.53 22.37 -5.54
N LYS A 27 5.30 21.92 -6.78
CA LYS A 27 5.10 22.80 -7.94
C LYS A 27 3.63 23.17 -8.15
N THR A 28 2.71 22.50 -7.48
CA THR A 28 1.27 22.70 -7.69
C THR A 28 0.82 23.95 -6.94
N PRO A 29 0.19 24.94 -7.62
CA PRO A 29 -0.29 26.14 -6.96
C PRO A 29 -1.27 25.82 -5.82
N GLY A 30 -1.12 26.52 -4.70
CA GLY A 30 -1.93 26.34 -3.50
C GLY A 30 -1.44 25.23 -2.58
N ILE A 31 -0.68 24.24 -3.06
CA ILE A 31 -0.08 23.22 -2.19
C ILE A 31 1.09 23.81 -1.40
N GLN A 32 1.13 23.54 -0.11
CA GLN A 32 2.15 24.00 0.84
C GLN A 32 2.46 22.89 1.86
N ASP A 33 3.53 23.07 2.63
CA ASP A 33 3.92 22.18 3.74
C ASP A 33 3.94 20.68 3.38
N VAL A 34 4.59 20.35 2.26
CA VAL A 34 4.77 18.95 1.86
C VAL A 34 5.80 18.30 2.79
N GLU A 35 5.34 17.36 3.62
CA GLU A 35 6.17 16.68 4.63
C GLU A 35 6.15 15.18 4.40
N LEU A 36 7.34 14.62 4.15
CA LEU A 36 7.57 13.18 4.06
C LEU A 36 8.28 12.68 5.33
N GLU A 37 7.69 11.73 6.02
CA GLU A 37 8.32 11.07 7.15
C GLU A 37 9.31 9.99 6.66
N GLN A 38 10.60 10.23 6.86
CA GLN A 38 11.63 9.23 6.57
C GLN A 38 11.71 8.20 7.70
N ARG A 39 11.67 6.92 7.33
CA ARG A 39 11.65 5.80 8.27
C ARG A 39 12.68 4.75 7.89
N PRO A 40 13.33 4.10 8.87
CA PRO A 40 14.27 3.04 8.59
C PRO A 40 13.55 1.80 8.03
N PRO A 41 14.26 0.91 7.32
CA PRO A 41 13.74 -0.38 6.93
C PRO A 41 13.43 -1.29 8.13
N CYS A 42 12.46 -2.18 7.98
CA CYS A 42 12.14 -3.17 9.01
C CYS A 42 13.12 -4.35 8.97
N GLU A 43 13.54 -4.82 10.15
CA GLU A 43 14.42 -5.98 10.25
C GLU A 43 13.71 -7.28 9.85
N ARG A 44 14.43 -8.17 9.15
CA ARG A 44 13.89 -9.47 8.71
C ARG A 44 13.37 -10.34 9.86
N ALA A 45 13.98 -10.22 11.03
CA ALA A 45 13.55 -10.95 12.23
C ALA A 45 12.18 -10.46 12.73
N LEU A 46 11.90 -9.16 12.64
CA LEU A 46 10.60 -8.59 13.01
C LEU A 46 9.51 -9.03 12.04
N LEU A 47 9.80 -9.06 10.74
CA LEU A 47 8.90 -9.59 9.71
C LEU A 47 8.55 -11.06 9.98
N ALA A 48 9.56 -11.91 10.18
CA ALA A 48 9.35 -13.32 10.50
C ALA A 48 8.57 -13.50 11.83
N GLY A 49 8.87 -12.68 12.84
CA GLY A 49 8.14 -12.68 14.10
C GLY A 49 6.67 -12.25 13.96
N TRP A 50 6.38 -11.27 13.09
CA TRP A 50 5.01 -10.88 12.77
C TRP A 50 4.26 -11.99 12.05
N GLU A 51 4.90 -12.65 11.07
CA GLU A 51 4.31 -13.77 10.32
C GLU A 51 4.01 -14.96 11.23
N GLN A 52 4.96 -15.34 12.09
CA GLN A 52 4.80 -16.40 13.08
C GLN A 52 3.66 -16.09 14.06
N ARG A 53 3.58 -14.85 14.56
CA ARG A 53 2.55 -14.42 15.52
C ARG A 53 1.14 -14.47 14.92
N ASN A 54 1.01 -14.10 13.65
CA ASN A 54 -0.29 -13.99 12.98
C ASN A 54 -0.68 -15.25 12.21
N GLY A 55 0.25 -16.19 12.04
CA GLY A 55 0.04 -17.46 11.36
C GLY A 55 -0.26 -17.29 9.87
N CYS A 56 0.25 -16.24 9.23
CA CYS A 56 0.21 -16.00 7.79
C CYS A 56 1.55 -15.40 7.33
N VAL A 57 1.83 -15.52 6.04
CA VAL A 57 3.03 -14.93 5.41
C VAL A 57 2.62 -13.62 4.75
N LEU A 58 3.43 -12.57 4.90
CA LEU A 58 3.17 -11.31 4.22
C LEU A 58 3.24 -11.51 2.69
N PRO A 59 2.40 -10.82 1.90
CA PRO A 59 2.51 -10.84 0.45
C PRO A 59 3.89 -10.32 0.04
N ASP A 60 4.47 -10.88 -1.01
CA ASP A 60 5.86 -10.60 -1.40
C ASP A 60 6.14 -9.11 -1.60
N ASP A 61 5.21 -8.37 -2.18
CA ASP A 61 5.34 -6.93 -2.44
C ASP A 61 5.29 -6.09 -1.15
N LEU A 62 4.37 -6.40 -0.23
CA LEU A 62 4.28 -5.76 1.07
C LEU A 62 5.48 -6.11 1.97
N ARG A 63 5.96 -7.36 1.91
CA ARG A 63 7.16 -7.79 2.63
C ARG A 63 8.40 -7.03 2.13
N GLN A 64 8.54 -6.87 0.81
CA GLN A 64 9.63 -6.10 0.20
C GLN A 64 9.54 -4.61 0.57
N PHE A 65 8.33 -4.05 0.60
CA PHE A 65 8.09 -2.70 1.07
C PHE A 65 8.59 -2.51 2.50
N TYR A 66 8.15 -3.35 3.46
CA TYR A 66 8.62 -3.25 4.85
C TYR A 66 10.12 -3.53 5.00
N THR A 67 10.70 -4.39 4.16
CA THR A 67 12.17 -4.61 4.12
C THR A 67 12.94 -3.37 3.63
N SER A 68 12.26 -2.40 3.02
CA SER A 68 12.83 -1.16 2.51
C SER A 68 12.49 0.06 3.38
N VAL A 69 11.29 0.10 3.96
CA VAL A 69 10.79 1.21 4.79
C VAL A 69 9.69 0.72 5.75
N ASP A 70 9.78 1.04 7.04
CA ASP A 70 8.78 0.61 8.04
C ASP A 70 7.53 1.51 8.08
N GLY A 71 6.68 1.36 7.07
CA GLY A 71 5.50 2.20 6.85
C GLY A 71 5.81 3.44 6.02
N PHE A 72 4.80 4.26 5.79
CA PHE A 72 4.91 5.45 4.94
C PHE A 72 3.99 6.54 5.45
N LYS A 73 4.45 7.79 5.44
CA LYS A 73 3.62 8.95 5.73
C LYS A 73 4.08 10.14 4.89
N LEU A 74 3.18 10.62 4.04
CA LEU A 74 3.35 11.85 3.26
C LEU A 74 2.10 12.70 3.46
N ILE A 75 2.29 13.90 4.00
CA ILE A 75 1.21 14.86 4.25
C ILE A 75 1.52 16.16 3.51
N TRP A 76 0.47 16.90 3.17
CA TRP A 76 0.60 18.22 2.56
C TRP A 76 -0.67 19.05 2.80
N ASN A 77 -0.49 20.37 2.83
CA ASN A 77 -1.56 21.32 3.06
C ASN A 77 -1.95 22.04 1.76
N TYR A 78 -3.17 22.60 1.74
CA TYR A 78 -3.65 23.42 0.66
C TYR A 78 -4.08 24.80 1.17
N ASN A 79 -3.57 25.86 0.55
CA ASN A 79 -3.95 27.23 0.82
C ASN A 79 -5.18 27.60 -0.01
N TYR A 80 -6.31 27.74 0.66
CA TYR A 80 -7.56 28.19 0.07
C TYR A 80 -7.93 29.56 0.63
N ALA A 81 -7.84 30.60 -0.21
CA ALA A 81 -8.19 31.98 0.15
C ALA A 81 -7.49 32.51 1.42
N GLY A 82 -6.26 32.06 1.70
CA GLY A 82 -5.48 32.47 2.87
C GLY A 82 -5.60 31.54 4.07
N GLU A 83 -6.50 30.55 4.04
CA GLU A 83 -6.59 29.49 5.07
C GLU A 83 -5.78 28.26 4.64
N ILE A 84 -5.03 27.69 5.59
CA ILE A 84 -4.24 26.47 5.38
C ILE A 84 -5.06 25.27 5.82
N LEU A 85 -5.41 24.41 4.86
CA LEU A 85 -6.22 23.21 5.08
C LEU A 85 -5.32 21.97 5.04
N PRO A 86 -5.41 21.05 6.01
CA PRO A 86 -4.73 19.75 5.94
C PRO A 86 -5.50 18.83 5.00
N VAL A 87 -5.01 18.69 3.77
CA VAL A 87 -5.74 18.01 2.69
C VAL A 87 -5.10 16.66 2.38
N GLY A 88 -3.81 16.68 2.08
CA GLY A 88 -3.06 15.52 1.67
C GLY A 88 -2.68 14.63 2.84
N ASN A 89 -3.07 13.37 2.77
CA ASN A 89 -2.66 12.37 3.74
C ASN A 89 -2.54 10.99 3.10
N MET A 90 -1.30 10.54 2.96
CA MET A 90 -0.95 9.21 2.49
C MET A 90 -0.27 8.46 3.62
N VAL A 91 -0.89 7.40 4.13
CA VAL A 91 -0.38 6.62 5.26
C VAL A 91 -0.38 5.14 4.92
N ILE A 92 0.73 4.47 5.23
CA ILE A 92 0.81 3.03 5.43
C ILE A 92 1.37 2.82 6.84
N ASN A 93 0.65 2.10 7.68
CA ASN A 93 1.06 1.76 9.02
C ASN A 93 2.44 1.07 9.02
N SER A 94 3.20 1.22 10.10
CA SER A 94 4.39 0.40 10.34
C SER A 94 4.01 -1.07 10.53
N LEU A 95 4.98 -1.98 10.49
CA LEU A 95 4.76 -3.39 10.78
C LEU A 95 4.17 -3.61 12.19
N SER A 96 4.56 -2.78 13.16
CA SER A 96 3.98 -2.80 14.51
C SER A 96 2.54 -2.24 14.55
N GLY A 97 2.22 -1.32 13.65
CA GLY A 97 0.88 -0.77 13.44
C GLY A 97 -0.05 -1.68 12.61
N LEU A 98 0.49 -2.65 11.87
CA LEU A 98 -0.25 -3.63 11.08
C LEU A 98 -0.96 -4.65 12.00
N LYS A 99 -2.05 -4.19 12.61
CA LYS A 99 -2.81 -4.91 13.62
C LYS A 99 -3.89 -5.78 12.99
N LYS A 100 -4.06 -6.98 13.54
CA LYS A 100 -5.16 -7.87 13.18
C LYS A 100 -6.48 -7.28 13.66
N ILE A 101 -7.44 -7.17 12.75
CA ILE A 101 -8.81 -6.78 13.08
C ILE A 101 -9.53 -8.04 13.58
N ASN A 102 -9.84 -8.08 14.88
CA ASN A 102 -10.46 -9.24 15.53
C ASN A 102 -11.98 -9.05 15.63
N CYS A 103 -12.76 -9.60 14.72
CA CYS A 103 -14.23 -9.45 14.71
C CYS A 103 -14.98 -10.18 15.85
N LEU A 104 -14.30 -11.03 16.63
CA LEU A 104 -14.93 -11.87 17.68
C LEU A 104 -14.94 -11.23 19.08
N LYS A 105 -14.23 -10.12 19.31
CA LYS A 105 -14.18 -9.45 20.63
C LYS A 105 -15.11 -8.23 20.72
N CYS A 106 -15.95 -8.02 19.72
CA CYS A 106 -16.54 -6.72 19.37
C CYS A 106 -18.00 -6.59 19.79
N GLN A 107 -18.32 -6.95 21.04
CA GLN A 107 -19.61 -6.53 21.62
C GLN A 107 -19.51 -5.25 22.46
N LEU A 108 -18.31 -4.68 22.62
CA LEU A 108 -18.08 -3.55 23.52
C LEU A 108 -17.46 -2.32 22.84
N ASP A 109 -17.03 -2.43 21.58
CA ASP A 109 -16.41 -1.33 20.84
C ASP A 109 -17.25 -0.96 19.61
N PRO A 110 -17.83 0.25 19.54
CA PRO A 110 -18.65 0.69 18.43
C PRO A 110 -17.90 0.89 17.10
N ASP A 111 -16.55 0.80 17.08
CA ASP A 111 -15.71 1.02 15.88
C ASP A 111 -15.16 -0.28 15.23
N THR A 112 -15.66 -1.44 15.63
CA THR A 112 -15.22 -2.74 15.08
C THR A 112 -16.36 -3.57 14.48
N PRO A 113 -16.20 -4.13 13.25
CA PRO A 113 -17.24 -4.90 12.58
C PRO A 113 -17.64 -6.14 13.37
N THR A 114 -18.94 -6.42 13.38
CA THR A 114 -19.54 -7.60 13.98
C THR A 114 -19.28 -8.86 13.14
N PHE A 115 -19.43 -10.03 13.77
CA PHE A 115 -19.31 -11.33 13.09
C PHE A 115 -20.25 -11.46 11.88
N GLN A 116 -21.47 -10.89 11.95
CA GLN A 116 -22.48 -11.03 10.91
C GLN A 116 -22.12 -10.23 9.64
N GLU A 117 -21.51 -9.05 9.80
CA GLU A 117 -21.00 -8.24 8.69
C GLU A 117 -19.82 -8.94 8.00
N LEU A 118 -18.98 -9.62 8.77
CA LEU A 118 -17.90 -10.44 8.24
C LEU A 118 -18.40 -11.67 7.46
N ASP A 119 -19.41 -12.34 7.97
CA ASP A 119 -20.05 -13.48 7.30
C ASP A 119 -20.69 -13.03 5.98
N ASN A 120 -21.30 -11.84 5.96
CA ASN A 120 -21.80 -11.23 4.72
C ASN A 120 -20.66 -10.91 3.73
N PHE A 121 -19.54 -10.36 4.20
CA PHE A 121 -18.35 -10.14 3.37
C PHE A 121 -17.84 -11.43 2.74
N VAL A 122 -17.70 -12.50 3.55
CA VAL A 122 -17.25 -13.81 3.07
C VAL A 122 -18.24 -14.35 2.03
N LYS A 123 -19.56 -14.30 2.30
CA LYS A 123 -20.59 -14.79 1.37
C LYS A 123 -20.65 -14.03 0.05
N GLN A 124 -20.47 -12.72 0.08
CA GLN A 124 -20.51 -11.88 -1.14
C GLN A 124 -19.27 -12.07 -2.01
N ASN A 125 -18.11 -12.33 -1.39
CA ASN A 125 -16.83 -12.43 -2.10
C ASN A 125 -16.34 -13.86 -2.31
N SER A 126 -16.98 -14.86 -1.70
CA SER A 126 -16.82 -16.26 -2.04
C SER A 126 -17.55 -16.55 -3.35
N SER A 127 -16.90 -16.27 -4.48
CA SER A 127 -17.32 -16.74 -5.81
C SER A 127 -17.21 -18.27 -5.98
N THR A 128 -16.92 -19.01 -4.91
CA THR A 128 -16.86 -20.47 -4.88
C THR A 128 -17.85 -20.98 -3.84
N LYS A 129 -18.82 -21.77 -4.30
CA LYS A 129 -19.77 -22.51 -3.46
C LYS A 129 -19.03 -23.30 -2.38
N LEU A 130 -18.87 -22.72 -1.19
CA LEU A 130 -18.57 -23.49 0.01
C LEU A 130 -19.89 -24.11 0.45
N ALA A 131 -20.07 -25.38 0.10
CA ALA A 131 -21.14 -26.19 0.62
C ALA A 131 -21.10 -26.12 2.16
N SER A 132 -22.22 -25.67 2.75
CA SER A 132 -22.50 -25.83 4.16
C SER A 132 -22.54 -27.32 4.49
N THR A 133 -21.39 -27.89 4.83
CA THR A 133 -21.33 -29.17 5.53
C THR A 133 -20.77 -28.92 6.92
N ASN A 134 -21.56 -29.36 7.90
CA ASN A 134 -21.36 -29.23 9.33
C ASN A 134 -19.92 -29.31 9.85
N ASN A 135 -19.73 -28.54 10.92
CA ASN A 135 -18.73 -28.68 11.97
C ASN A 135 -17.29 -28.27 11.65
N ASN A 136 -16.95 -27.12 12.24
CA ASN A 136 -15.66 -26.79 12.81
C ASN A 136 -14.56 -26.40 11.82
N TYR A 137 -14.60 -25.16 11.32
CA TYR A 137 -13.50 -24.19 11.16
C TYR A 137 -14.15 -22.96 10.50
N GLY A 138 -14.21 -21.82 11.20
CA GLY A 138 -14.71 -20.57 10.59
C GLY A 138 -13.92 -20.22 9.33
N PRO A 139 -14.46 -19.37 8.43
CA PRO A 139 -13.73 -18.96 7.24
C PRO A 139 -12.39 -18.37 7.69
N LYS A 140 -11.28 -18.97 7.24
CA LYS A 140 -9.90 -18.64 7.67
C LYS A 140 -9.42 -17.28 7.14
N THR A 141 -10.32 -16.31 7.03
CA THR A 141 -10.06 -14.99 6.52
C THR A 141 -9.37 -14.16 7.61
N LYS A 142 -8.26 -13.52 7.25
CA LYS A 142 -7.48 -12.66 8.16
C LYS A 142 -7.47 -11.25 7.61
N PHE A 143 -7.66 -10.26 8.49
CA PHE A 143 -7.75 -8.86 8.14
C PHE A 143 -6.71 -8.09 8.95
N PHE A 144 -5.92 -7.26 8.29
CA PHE A 144 -4.91 -6.43 8.93
C PHE A 144 -5.02 -4.99 8.46
N GLU A 145 -5.06 -4.05 9.40
CA GLU A 145 -5.24 -2.63 9.11
C GLU A 145 -3.94 -2.01 8.58
N LEU A 146 -3.97 -1.56 7.32
CA LEU A 146 -2.88 -0.82 6.67
C LEU A 146 -2.98 0.68 6.92
N ASP A 147 -4.19 1.24 6.99
CA ASP A 147 -4.43 2.66 7.22
C ASP A 147 -5.80 2.87 7.87
N ALA A 148 -5.87 3.74 8.88
CA ALA A 148 -7.10 4.16 9.54
C ALA A 148 -7.83 5.31 8.81
N CYS A 149 -7.33 5.77 7.66
CA CYS A 149 -7.99 6.72 6.75
C CYS A 149 -8.61 7.94 7.45
N GLN A 150 -7.91 8.51 8.44
CA GLN A 150 -8.41 9.63 9.27
C GLN A 150 -9.80 9.37 9.89
N ASN A 151 -10.07 8.13 10.31
CA ASN A 151 -11.35 7.66 10.84
C ASN A 151 -12.53 7.69 9.85
N ALA A 152 -12.29 7.90 8.55
CA ALA A 152 -13.34 7.78 7.53
C ALA A 152 -13.67 6.31 7.19
N GLY A 153 -12.80 5.39 7.57
CA GLY A 153 -12.88 3.95 7.33
C GLY A 153 -11.53 3.31 7.62
N LYS A 154 -11.27 2.12 7.10
CA LYS A 154 -9.99 1.40 7.25
C LYS A 154 -9.60 0.78 5.93
N VAL A 155 -8.36 0.94 5.49
CA VAL A 155 -7.80 0.09 4.42
C VAL A 155 -7.16 -1.12 5.05
N CYS A 156 -7.48 -2.29 4.50
CA CYS A 156 -7.19 -3.58 5.09
C CYS A 156 -6.51 -4.49 4.07
N LEU A 157 -5.46 -5.19 4.51
CA LEU A 157 -4.94 -6.38 3.88
C LEU A 157 -5.84 -7.56 4.27
N VAL A 158 -6.39 -8.25 3.27
CA VAL A 158 -7.34 -9.35 3.46
C VAL A 158 -6.77 -10.62 2.85
N TYR A 159 -6.64 -11.66 3.66
CA TYR A 159 -6.27 -13.01 3.22
C TYR A 159 -7.53 -13.84 3.07
N THR A 160 -7.73 -14.45 1.90
CA THR A 160 -8.81 -15.40 1.65
C THR A 160 -8.21 -16.79 1.41
N GLU A 161 -8.82 -17.81 2.01
CA GLU A 161 -8.41 -19.20 1.76
C GLU A 161 -9.08 -19.66 0.45
N ARG A 162 -8.27 -19.95 -0.57
CA ARG A 162 -8.75 -20.61 -1.78
C ARG A 162 -8.60 -22.11 -1.60
N GLN A 163 -9.72 -22.85 -1.61
CA GLN A 163 -9.67 -24.29 -1.85
C GLN A 163 -9.31 -24.52 -3.31
N LYS A 164 -8.01 -24.53 -3.66
CA LYS A 164 -7.57 -25.20 -4.88
C LYS A 164 -7.22 -26.63 -4.51
N GLU A 165 -7.76 -27.58 -5.28
CA GLU A 165 -7.58 -29.03 -5.13
C GLU A 165 -6.14 -29.52 -5.33
N GLU A 166 -5.16 -28.61 -5.43
CA GLU A 166 -3.75 -28.95 -5.61
C GLU A 166 -2.95 -28.64 -4.35
N LEU A 167 -1.93 -29.47 -4.13
CA LEU A 167 -1.14 -29.75 -2.93
C LEU A 167 -0.51 -28.54 -2.18
N PHE A 168 -0.72 -27.31 -2.64
CA PHE A 168 -0.18 -26.08 -2.07
C PHE A 168 -1.30 -25.07 -1.79
N LYS A 169 -1.65 -24.92 -0.50
CA LYS A 169 -2.50 -23.83 -0.03
C LYS A 169 -1.74 -22.50 -0.16
N LEU A 170 -1.93 -21.78 -1.26
CA LEU A 170 -1.49 -20.39 -1.34
C LEU A 170 -2.59 -19.51 -0.73
N GLU A 171 -2.28 -18.78 0.34
CA GLU A 171 -3.18 -17.73 0.84
C GLU A 171 -3.17 -16.59 -0.20
N GLU A 172 -4.32 -16.31 -0.81
CA GLU A 172 -4.45 -15.15 -1.70
C GLU A 172 -4.71 -13.91 -0.84
N SER A 173 -3.94 -12.84 -1.08
CA SER A 173 -4.07 -11.59 -0.37
C SER A 173 -4.55 -10.47 -1.28
N SER A 174 -5.44 -9.62 -0.81
CA SER A 174 -5.94 -8.45 -1.55
C SER A 174 -6.15 -7.26 -0.62
N ILE A 175 -6.36 -6.06 -1.19
CA ILE A 175 -6.54 -4.82 -0.46
C ILE A 175 -7.98 -4.33 -0.59
N TRP A 176 -8.61 -4.09 0.55
CA TRP A 176 -10.01 -3.67 0.64
C TRP A 176 -10.15 -2.45 1.53
N PHE A 177 -11.16 -1.64 1.25
CA PHE A 177 -11.62 -0.56 2.10
C PHE A 177 -12.84 -1.02 2.91
N LEU A 178 -12.77 -0.88 4.23
CA LEU A 178 -13.88 -1.08 5.15
C LEU A 178 -14.41 0.28 5.58
N ASP A 179 -15.63 0.62 5.19
CA ASP A 179 -16.24 1.88 5.60
C ASP A 179 -16.83 1.84 7.02
N ARG A 180 -17.33 2.98 7.50
CA ARG A 180 -17.97 3.10 8.83
C ARG A 180 -19.33 2.41 8.95
N SER A 181 -19.91 1.99 7.83
CA SER A 181 -21.12 1.16 7.79
C SER A 181 -20.78 -0.33 7.74
N TYR A 182 -19.50 -0.68 7.92
CA TYR A 182 -18.96 -2.04 7.89
C TYR A 182 -19.11 -2.74 6.54
N CYS A 183 -19.28 -1.96 5.46
CA CYS A 183 -19.26 -2.47 4.11
C CYS A 183 -17.83 -2.54 3.59
N TRP A 184 -17.54 -3.62 2.89
CA TRP A 184 -16.23 -3.90 2.30
C TRP A 184 -16.25 -3.58 0.81
N HIS A 185 -15.27 -2.81 0.37
CA HIS A 185 -15.13 -2.35 -1.01
C HIS A 185 -13.76 -2.75 -1.53
N PHE A 186 -13.72 -3.44 -2.66
CA PHE A 186 -12.45 -3.88 -3.25
C PHE A 186 -11.67 -2.66 -3.76
N LEU A 187 -10.39 -2.55 -3.41
CA LEU A 187 -9.52 -1.51 -3.95
C LEU A 187 -8.51 -2.08 -4.95
N ALA A 188 -7.77 -3.11 -4.54
CA ALA A 188 -6.69 -3.65 -5.35
C ALA A 188 -6.39 -5.13 -5.08
N GLU A 189 -5.86 -5.79 -6.11
CA GLU A 189 -5.48 -7.20 -6.05
C GLU A 189 -4.19 -7.45 -5.26
N ASN A 190 -3.35 -6.43 -5.05
CA ASN A 190 -2.11 -6.51 -4.30
C ASN A 190 -1.72 -5.13 -3.72
N PHE A 191 -0.72 -5.14 -2.84
CA PHE A 191 -0.27 -3.92 -2.15
C PHE A 191 0.35 -2.92 -3.11
N ALA A 192 1.19 -3.37 -4.06
CA ALA A 192 1.87 -2.48 -4.99
C ALA A 192 0.88 -1.68 -5.89
N LYS A 193 -0.25 -2.28 -6.26
CA LYS A 193 -1.32 -1.60 -7.00
C LYS A 193 -2.05 -0.59 -6.11
N TYR A 194 -2.39 -0.98 -4.88
CA TYR A 194 -2.99 -0.05 -3.91
C TYR A 194 -2.07 1.14 -3.59
N PHE A 195 -0.78 0.91 -3.37
CA PHE A 195 0.18 1.98 -3.09
C PHE A 195 0.24 2.99 -4.25
N ARG A 196 0.23 2.52 -5.50
CA ARG A 196 0.12 3.40 -6.67
C ARG A 196 -1.20 4.16 -6.72
N MET A 197 -2.33 3.51 -6.38
CA MET A 197 -3.62 4.21 -6.29
C MET A 197 -3.52 5.36 -5.28
N MET A 198 -2.96 5.14 -4.09
CA MET A 198 -2.76 6.19 -3.09
C MET A 198 -1.94 7.37 -3.64
N LEU A 199 -0.86 7.10 -4.38
CA LEU A 199 -0.05 8.15 -5.03
C LEU A 199 -0.83 8.91 -6.11
N VAL A 200 -1.55 8.20 -6.99
CA VAL A 200 -2.36 8.80 -8.07
C VAL A 200 -3.45 9.71 -7.51
N HIS A 201 -4.05 9.33 -6.38
CA HIS A 201 -5.07 10.13 -5.72
C HIS A 201 -4.49 11.21 -4.79
N LEU A 202 -3.17 11.39 -4.78
CA LEU A 202 -2.45 12.43 -4.04
C LEU A 202 -2.73 12.42 -2.52
N GLY A 203 -3.26 11.34 -1.96
CA GLY A 203 -3.76 11.31 -0.58
C GLY A 203 -4.90 12.29 -0.31
N LEU A 204 -5.69 12.66 -1.33
CA LEU A 204 -6.83 13.57 -1.17
C LEU A 204 -7.85 13.02 -0.15
N PRO A 205 -8.60 13.88 0.56
CA PRO A 205 -9.56 13.41 1.54
C PRO A 205 -10.56 12.43 0.94
N GLN A 206 -10.75 11.30 1.62
CA GLN A 206 -11.75 10.27 1.25
C GLN A 206 -11.63 9.73 -0.18
N TRP A 207 -10.46 9.77 -0.82
CA TRP A 207 -10.31 9.28 -2.19
C TRP A 207 -10.73 7.81 -2.37
N GLN A 208 -10.64 7.00 -1.32
CA GLN A 208 -11.10 5.60 -1.32
C GLN A 208 -12.59 5.48 -1.60
N PHE A 209 -13.39 6.47 -1.19
CA PHE A 209 -14.83 6.48 -1.40
C PHE A 209 -15.23 6.64 -2.88
N LEU A 210 -14.31 7.07 -3.76
CA LEU A 210 -14.52 7.08 -5.22
C LEU A 210 -14.77 5.66 -5.79
N PHE A 211 -14.35 4.62 -5.06
CA PHE A 211 -14.55 3.21 -5.41
C PHE A 211 -15.77 2.59 -4.69
N THR A 212 -16.62 3.42 -4.09
CA THR A 212 -17.81 2.98 -3.35
C THR A 212 -19.07 3.59 -3.95
N ALA A 213 -20.22 2.95 -3.77
CA ALA A 213 -21.49 3.50 -4.22
C ALA A 213 -21.91 4.77 -3.46
N MET A 214 -21.35 5.00 -2.26
CA MET A 214 -21.65 6.18 -1.45
C MET A 214 -20.98 7.44 -1.99
N GLY A 215 -19.78 7.30 -2.56
CA GLY A 215 -18.96 8.45 -2.96
C GLY A 215 -18.38 9.23 -1.77
N PRO A 216 -17.46 10.16 -2.04
CA PRO A 216 -16.90 11.03 -1.01
C PRO A 216 -17.94 12.04 -0.49
N THR A 217 -17.67 12.63 0.67
CA THR A 217 -18.49 13.76 1.17
C THR A 217 -18.38 14.99 0.27
N PRO A 218 -19.35 15.92 0.29
CA PRO A 218 -19.31 17.12 -0.57
C PRO A 218 -18.05 17.97 -0.39
N TRP A 219 -17.54 18.05 0.85
CA TRP A 219 -16.28 18.77 1.13
C TRP A 219 -15.08 18.07 0.47
N ALA A 220 -14.97 16.74 0.62
CA ALA A 220 -13.91 15.98 -0.01
C ALA A 220 -13.98 16.05 -1.55
N GLU A 221 -15.19 15.92 -2.11
CA GLU A 221 -15.43 16.06 -3.55
C GLU A 221 -14.98 17.44 -4.06
N GLN A 222 -15.32 18.52 -3.35
CA GLN A 222 -14.88 19.88 -3.69
C GLN A 222 -13.35 19.99 -3.72
N MET A 223 -12.64 19.38 -2.76
CA MET A 223 -11.18 19.35 -2.76
C MET A 223 -10.62 18.59 -3.96
N ILE A 224 -11.24 17.46 -4.33
CA ILE A 224 -10.85 16.68 -5.51
C ILE A 224 -11.09 17.50 -6.80
N VAL A 225 -12.24 18.14 -6.96
CA VAL A 225 -12.55 19.02 -8.11
C VAL A 225 -11.51 20.14 -8.24
N LEU A 226 -11.11 20.73 -7.11
CA LEU A 226 -10.20 21.86 -7.09
C LEU A 226 -8.77 21.46 -7.46
N ILE A 227 -8.29 20.33 -6.95
CA ILE A 227 -6.87 19.96 -6.99
C ILE A 227 -6.57 18.95 -8.10
N ALA A 228 -7.46 17.98 -8.31
CA ALA A 228 -7.27 16.88 -9.25
C ALA A 228 -8.60 16.49 -9.94
N PRO A 229 -9.23 17.40 -10.71
CA PRO A 229 -10.53 17.17 -11.34
C PRO A 229 -10.53 15.99 -12.31
N HIS A 230 -9.36 15.64 -12.86
CA HIS A 230 -9.19 14.49 -13.73
C HIS A 230 -9.50 13.14 -13.04
N LEU A 231 -9.45 13.08 -11.70
CA LEU A 231 -9.83 11.88 -10.94
C LEU A 231 -11.33 11.61 -10.93
N LEU A 232 -12.15 12.64 -11.19
CA LEU A 232 -13.61 12.52 -11.29
C LEU A 232 -14.09 12.29 -12.71
N THR A 233 -13.17 12.32 -13.69
CA THR A 233 -13.55 12.09 -15.07
C THR A 233 -13.77 10.60 -15.25
N ASP A 234 -15.01 10.22 -15.52
CA ASP A 234 -15.46 8.84 -15.74
C ASP A 234 -14.77 8.31 -17.00
N ASN A 235 -13.51 7.88 -16.89
CA ASN A 235 -12.76 7.20 -17.93
C ASN A 235 -13.33 5.78 -18.07
N LYS A 236 -14.58 5.69 -18.55
CA LYS A 236 -15.04 4.55 -19.33
C LYS A 236 -14.27 4.57 -20.64
N ILE A 237 -12.96 4.33 -20.58
CA ILE A 237 -12.28 3.73 -21.72
C ILE A 237 -12.99 2.37 -21.85
N PRO A 238 -13.71 2.11 -22.95
CA PRO A 238 -14.21 0.78 -23.15
C PRO A 238 -12.97 -0.11 -23.13
N VAL A 239 -12.90 -1.01 -22.16
CA VAL A 239 -11.97 -2.13 -22.20
C VAL A 239 -12.45 -2.98 -23.37
N THR A 240 -12.10 -2.55 -24.58
CA THR A 240 -12.05 -3.43 -25.73
C THR A 240 -10.89 -4.36 -25.40
N SER A 241 -11.29 -5.50 -24.84
CA SER A 241 -10.51 -6.71 -24.75
C SER A 241 -9.64 -6.88 -26.00
N THR A 242 -8.43 -7.38 -25.77
CA THR A 242 -7.37 -7.70 -26.74
C THR A 242 -6.45 -6.50 -27.07
N GLU A 243 -5.19 -6.58 -26.59
CA GLU A 243 -3.97 -5.87 -27.04
C GLU A 243 -3.27 -4.85 -26.12
N LEU A 244 -3.74 -4.55 -24.90
CA LEU A 244 -2.98 -3.71 -23.94
C LEU A 244 -2.33 -4.47 -22.77
N ASP A 245 -2.33 -5.80 -22.81
CA ASP A 245 -1.80 -6.67 -21.74
C ASP A 245 -0.27 -6.61 -21.53
N GLU A 246 0.49 -5.79 -22.27
CA GLU A 246 1.96 -5.80 -22.20
C GLU A 246 2.65 -4.51 -21.74
N VAL A 247 1.92 -3.42 -21.44
CA VAL A 247 2.54 -2.22 -20.82
C VAL A 247 2.14 -2.11 -19.35
N ILE A 248 2.36 -3.21 -18.61
CA ILE A 248 2.32 -3.16 -17.16
C ILE A 248 3.54 -2.35 -16.72
N ASN A 249 3.33 -1.13 -16.21
CA ASN A 249 4.33 -0.33 -15.48
C ASN A 249 4.78 -1.09 -14.22
N ARG A 250 5.54 -2.17 -14.36
CA ARG A 250 6.13 -2.95 -13.27
C ARG A 250 7.23 -2.11 -12.64
N ILE A 251 7.06 -1.75 -11.38
CA ILE A 251 8.17 -1.22 -10.56
C ILE A 251 9.21 -2.34 -10.50
N ASP A 252 10.43 -2.04 -10.90
CA ASP A 252 11.54 -2.99 -10.81
C ASP A 252 11.67 -3.44 -9.34
N PRO A 253 11.51 -4.74 -9.02
CA PRO A 253 11.70 -5.25 -7.66
C PRO A 253 13.10 -4.95 -7.10
N ASN A 254 14.07 -4.63 -7.95
CA ASN A 254 15.40 -4.20 -7.54
C ASN A 254 15.46 -2.77 -7.00
N ILE A 255 14.40 -1.96 -7.14
CA ILE A 255 14.32 -0.64 -6.52
C ILE A 255 14.46 -0.71 -4.99
N PHE A 256 14.06 -1.85 -4.42
CA PHE A 256 14.08 -2.17 -3.00
C PHE A 256 15.42 -2.77 -2.54
N LYS A 257 16.40 -2.97 -3.43
CA LYS A 257 17.70 -3.54 -3.06
C LYS A 257 18.68 -2.42 -2.73
N PRO A 258 19.29 -2.39 -1.53
CA PRO A 258 20.36 -1.47 -1.23
C PRO A 258 21.56 -1.77 -2.13
N LYS A 259 22.07 -0.76 -2.85
CA LYS A 259 23.26 -0.89 -3.70
C LYS A 259 24.49 -1.13 -2.81
N SER A 260 24.96 -2.39 -2.73
CA SER A 260 26.26 -2.68 -2.14
C SER A 260 27.36 -2.09 -3.02
N LYS A 261 28.09 -1.09 -2.51
CA LYS A 261 29.34 -0.66 -3.13
C LYS A 261 30.36 -1.79 -2.96
N SER A 262 30.45 -2.66 -3.96
CA SER A 262 31.61 -3.54 -4.14
C SER A 262 32.86 -2.69 -4.30
N LEU A 263 33.69 -2.67 -3.27
CA LEU A 263 35.07 -2.16 -3.33
C LEU A 263 35.83 -3.02 -4.35
N LYS A 264 35.99 -2.50 -5.57
CA LYS A 264 36.88 -3.11 -6.57
C LYS A 264 38.31 -3.02 -6.06
N SER A 265 38.87 -4.15 -5.62
CA SER A 265 40.30 -4.29 -5.37
C SER A 265 41.06 -4.08 -6.68
N LYS A 266 41.88 -3.02 -6.77
CA LYS A 266 42.88 -2.87 -7.82
C LYS A 266 43.90 -4.01 -7.69
N LYS A 267 43.85 -4.98 -8.61
CA LYS A 267 44.97 -5.90 -8.84
C LYS A 267 46.02 -5.16 -9.68
N THR A 268 47.12 -4.81 -9.03
CA THR A 268 48.36 -4.36 -9.67
C THR A 268 48.92 -5.51 -10.53
N ILE A 269 48.90 -5.36 -11.85
CA ILE A 269 49.63 -6.24 -12.77
C ILE A 269 51.08 -5.73 -12.79
N ARG A 270 52.01 -6.61 -12.42
CA ARG A 270 53.45 -6.41 -12.60
C ARG A 270 53.79 -6.82 -14.03
N ASP A 271 54.24 -5.87 -14.85
CA ASP A 271 54.88 -6.16 -16.12
C ASP A 271 56.28 -6.72 -15.88
N ASN A 272 56.51 -7.96 -16.31
CA ASN A 272 57.81 -8.56 -16.49
C ASN A 272 58.14 -8.52 -17.99
N GLU A 273 58.90 -7.51 -18.42
CA GLU A 273 59.57 -7.52 -19.72
C GLU A 273 60.93 -8.23 -19.63
N LYS A 274 61.04 -9.42 -20.21
CA LYS A 274 62.24 -10.08 -20.77
C LYS A 274 61.73 -11.09 -21.82
N HIS A 275 62.20 -11.25 -23.05
CA HIS A 275 63.42 -10.86 -23.75
C HIS A 275 63.27 -11.12 -25.28
N ALA A 276 64.17 -10.47 -26.05
CA ALA A 276 64.83 -10.93 -27.27
C ALA A 276 64.07 -10.95 -28.63
N LYS A 277 64.42 -9.98 -29.50
CA LYS A 277 65.35 -10.20 -30.62
C LYS A 277 65.82 -8.88 -31.20
#